data_AF-R7D8C3-F1
#
_entry.id   AF-R7D8C3-F1
#
_cell.length_a   1.000
_cell.length_b   1.000
_cell.length_c   1.000
_cell.angle_alpha   90.00
_cell.angle_beta   90.00
_cell.angle_gamma   90.00
#
_symmetry.space_group_name_H-M   'P 1'
#
loop_
_entity.id
_entity.type
_entity.pdbx_description
1 polymer ?
#
loop_
_entity_poly.entity_id
_entity_poly.type
_entity_poly.pdbx_seq_one_letter_code
_entity_poly.pdbx_strand_id
1 'polypeptide(L)'
;MTDFMHGAKYDTKTRHRAAKILATGVGHRALATQLGIPEATARQWSRAYAVGGQSAVMNAGAKHRIYPFELKLSVVKDRLEKGLSVRDVMVKHGVPSESSVKTWCRQFREGGEAALVDKPRGRKPKQ
;
A
#
# COMPACT_ATOMS: atom_id res chain seq x y z
N MET A 1 20.24 6.99 -13.18
CA MET A 1 19.18 6.23 -13.89
C MET A 1 18.75 5.11 -12.95
N THR A 2 17.74 5.34 -12.09
CA THR A 2 17.36 4.37 -11.06
C THR A 2 16.37 3.35 -11.63
N ASP A 3 16.90 2.15 -11.82
CA ASP A 3 16.24 0.97 -12.33
C ASP A 3 15.04 0.56 -11.43
N PHE A 4 13.84 0.65 -12.01
CA PHE A 4 12.57 0.20 -11.42
C PHE A 4 12.44 -1.32 -11.63
N MET A 5 12.92 -2.13 -10.70
CA MET A 5 12.73 -3.60 -10.73
C MET A 5 12.00 -4.15 -9.51
N HIS A 6 11.02 -4.99 -9.83
CA HIS A 6 9.91 -5.55 -9.05
C HIS A 6 10.32 -6.71 -8.11
N GLY A 7 9.52 -6.96 -7.07
CA GLY A 7 9.34 -8.30 -6.46
C GLY A 7 10.46 -8.79 -5.51
N ALA A 8 10.12 -8.95 -4.22
CA ALA A 8 10.88 -9.67 -3.19
C ALA A 8 12.33 -9.20 -2.87
N LYS A 9 12.53 -7.92 -2.49
CA LYS A 9 13.90 -7.39 -2.20
C LYS A 9 14.44 -7.52 -0.77
N TYR A 10 13.64 -7.90 0.23
CA TYR A 10 14.10 -7.88 1.63
C TYR A 10 13.80 -9.18 2.35
N ASP A 11 14.84 -9.74 2.97
CA ASP A 11 14.77 -10.96 3.76
C ASP A 11 13.88 -10.80 5.00
N THR A 12 13.43 -11.95 5.53
CA THR A 12 12.55 -12.03 6.69
C THR A 12 13.15 -11.33 7.92
N LYS A 13 14.48 -11.35 8.07
CA LYS A 13 15.19 -10.72 9.19
C LYS A 13 15.12 -9.20 9.12
N THR A 14 15.33 -8.61 7.96
CA THR A 14 15.23 -7.15 7.75
C THR A 14 13.81 -6.67 8.02
N ARG A 15 12.79 -7.40 7.56
CA ARG A 15 11.38 -7.06 7.83
C ARG A 15 11.03 -7.13 9.32
N HIS A 16 11.52 -8.15 10.04
CA HIS A 16 11.36 -8.22 11.50
C HIS A 16 12.03 -7.07 12.22
N ARG A 17 13.27 -6.73 11.83
CA ARG A 17 14.00 -5.60 12.43
C ARG A 17 13.27 -4.29 12.18
N ALA A 18 12.71 -4.11 10.97
CA ALA A 18 11.90 -2.95 10.66
C ALA A 18 10.64 -2.86 11.53
N ALA A 19 9.93 -3.97 11.73
CA ALA A 19 8.76 -4.00 12.61
C ALA A 19 9.12 -3.66 14.06
N LYS A 20 10.24 -4.17 14.58
CA LYS A 20 10.74 -3.83 15.93
C LYS A 20 11.08 -2.36 16.05
N ILE A 21 11.77 -1.79 15.05
CA ILE A 21 12.11 -0.36 15.01
C ILE A 21 10.81 0.47 14.97
N LEU A 22 9.87 0.15 14.09
CA LEU A 22 8.60 0.88 14.00
C LEU A 22 7.76 0.81 15.28
N ALA A 23 7.86 -0.30 16.04
CA ALA A 23 7.20 -0.44 17.33
C ALA A 23 7.71 0.54 18.40
N THR A 24 8.91 1.10 18.24
CA THR A 24 9.42 2.15 19.15
C THR A 24 8.89 3.54 18.81
N GLY A 25 8.02 3.67 17.80
CA GLY A 25 7.39 4.93 17.41
C GLY A 25 8.21 5.79 16.45
N VAL A 26 9.35 5.30 15.95
CA VAL A 26 10.17 6.09 15.01
C VAL A 26 9.53 6.26 13.63
N GLY A 27 9.80 7.41 13.02
CA GLY A 27 9.37 7.70 11.65
C GLY A 27 10.16 6.95 10.57
N HIS A 28 9.63 6.94 9.35
CA HIS A 28 10.22 6.21 8.23
C HIS A 28 11.63 6.68 7.81
N ARG A 29 11.97 7.95 8.03
CA ARG A 29 13.31 8.48 7.74
C ARG A 29 14.37 7.83 8.63
N ALA A 30 14.10 7.78 9.94
CA ALA A 30 14.97 7.09 10.90
C ALA A 30 15.05 5.59 10.59
N LEU A 31 13.93 4.95 10.23
CA LEU A 31 13.93 3.56 9.78
C LEU A 31 14.84 3.34 8.55
N ALA A 32 14.77 4.23 7.55
CA ALA A 32 15.60 4.16 6.35
C ALA A 32 17.09 4.23 6.70
N THR A 33 17.48 5.20 7.54
CA THR A 33 18.85 5.38 8.01
C THR A 33 19.36 4.17 8.81
N GLN A 34 18.56 3.67 9.77
CA GLN A 34 18.97 2.56 10.63
C GLN A 34 19.14 1.22 9.90
N LEU A 35 18.40 1.03 8.80
CA LEU A 35 18.44 -0.22 8.03
C LEU A 35 19.21 -0.10 6.71
N GLY A 36 19.67 1.09 6.33
CA GLY A 36 20.32 1.33 5.04
C GLY A 36 19.41 1.03 3.85
N ILE A 37 18.09 1.24 3.99
CA ILE A 37 17.10 0.97 2.93
C ILE A 37 16.62 2.28 2.29
N PRO A 38 16.14 2.24 1.03
CA PRO A 38 15.55 3.41 0.39
C PRO A 38 14.38 3.97 1.21
N GLU A 39 14.30 5.30 1.32
CA GLU A 39 13.25 5.99 2.08
C GLU A 39 11.84 5.63 1.57
N ALA A 40 11.68 5.40 0.27
CA ALA A 40 10.42 4.96 -0.31
C ALA A 40 9.94 3.62 0.29
N THR A 41 10.85 2.65 0.46
CA THR A 41 10.57 1.35 1.10
C THR A 41 10.23 1.56 2.57
N ALA A 42 11.05 2.33 3.29
CA ALA A 42 10.83 2.61 4.71
C ALA A 42 9.47 3.28 4.94
N ARG A 43 9.08 4.21 4.06
CA ARG A 43 7.78 4.88 4.08
C ARG A 43 6.63 3.90 3.83
N GLN A 44 6.79 2.98 2.88
CA GLN A 44 5.82 1.91 2.65
C GLN A 44 5.66 1.03 3.89
N TRP A 45 6.76 0.60 4.51
CA TRP A 45 6.72 -0.25 5.71
C TRP A 45 6.11 0.47 6.91
N SER A 46 6.46 1.75 7.14
CA SER A 46 5.85 2.56 8.18
C SER A 46 4.32 2.68 8.04
N ARG A 47 3.83 2.85 6.80
CA ARG A 47 2.39 2.88 6.55
C ARG A 47 1.72 1.52 6.70
N ALA A 48 2.34 0.46 6.19
CA ALA A 48 1.83 -0.89 6.39
C ALA A 48 1.72 -1.22 7.88
N TYR A 49 2.75 -0.86 8.67
CA TYR A 49 2.76 -1.04 10.12
C TYR A 49 1.63 -0.28 10.81
N ALA A 50 1.34 0.96 10.40
CA ALA A 50 0.20 1.71 10.95
C ALA A 50 -1.16 1.04 10.70
N VAL A 51 -1.27 0.20 9.67
CA VAL A 51 -2.52 -0.49 9.29
C VAL A 51 -2.67 -1.85 9.97
N GLY A 52 -1.60 -2.64 10.05
CA GLY A 52 -1.67 -4.02 10.54
C GLY A 52 -0.43 -4.52 11.26
N GLY A 53 0.35 -3.58 11.84
CA GLY A 53 1.52 -3.86 12.65
C GLY A 53 2.59 -4.68 11.93
N GLN A 54 3.25 -5.54 12.70
CA GLN A 54 4.31 -6.42 12.20
C GLN A 54 3.84 -7.28 11.03
N SER A 55 2.66 -7.89 11.12
CA SER A 55 2.11 -8.75 10.07
C SER A 55 1.99 -8.02 8.73
N ALA A 56 1.61 -6.74 8.74
CA ALA A 56 1.52 -5.95 7.51
C ALA A 56 2.90 -5.61 6.92
N VAL A 57 3.92 -5.37 7.75
CA VAL A 57 5.32 -5.18 7.29
C VAL A 57 5.87 -6.47 6.70
N MET A 58 5.60 -7.60 7.36
CA MET A 58 6.02 -8.93 6.89
C MET A 58 5.40 -9.27 5.53
N ASN A 59 4.17 -8.83 5.27
CA ASN A 59 3.47 -9.05 4.00
C ASN A 59 3.60 -7.88 3.00
N ALA A 60 4.37 -6.83 3.32
CA ALA A 60 4.51 -5.67 2.43
C ALA A 60 5.15 -6.09 1.10
N GLY A 61 4.46 -5.80 -0.02
CA GLY A 61 4.91 -6.21 -1.35
C GLY A 61 4.81 -7.72 -1.63
N ALA A 62 4.15 -8.50 -0.77
CA ALA A 62 3.69 -9.84 -1.11
C ALA A 62 2.54 -9.76 -2.13
N LYS A 63 2.16 -10.91 -2.72
CA LYS A 63 1.15 -11.09 -3.80
C LYS A 63 0.05 -10.02 -3.83
N HIS A 64 -0.34 -9.63 -5.04
CA HIS A 64 -1.46 -8.70 -5.27
C HIS A 64 -2.69 -9.10 -4.46
N ARG A 65 -3.04 -8.28 -3.46
CA ARG A 65 -4.27 -8.46 -2.69
C ARG A 65 -5.46 -8.05 -3.55
N ILE A 66 -6.44 -8.93 -3.64
CA ILE A 66 -7.73 -8.64 -4.27
C ILE A 66 -8.59 -7.95 -3.23
N TYR A 67 -9.18 -6.81 -3.61
CA TYR A 67 -10.07 -6.05 -2.75
C TYR A 67 -11.48 -6.08 -3.35
N PRO A 68 -12.51 -6.36 -2.55
CA PRO A 68 -13.89 -6.31 -3.04
C PRO A 68 -14.25 -4.88 -3.46
N PHE A 69 -15.16 -4.76 -4.43
CA PHE A 69 -15.62 -3.48 -4.95
C PHE A 69 -16.12 -2.55 -3.83
N GLU A 70 -16.94 -3.06 -2.92
CA GLU A 70 -17.50 -2.30 -1.78
C GLU A 70 -16.41 -1.64 -0.91
N LEU A 71 -15.30 -2.33 -0.70
CA LEU A 71 -14.17 -1.77 0.05
C LEU A 71 -13.50 -0.65 -0.73
N LYS A 72 -13.27 -0.82 -2.05
CA LYS A 72 -12.71 0.24 -2.89
C LYS A 72 -13.60 1.46 -2.89
N LEU A 73 -14.92 1.26 -3.01
CA LEU A 73 -15.91 2.33 -3.02
C LEU A 73 -15.90 3.09 -1.69
N SER A 74 -15.96 2.37 -0.57
CA SER A 74 -15.91 2.95 0.78
C SER A 74 -14.63 3.76 1.01
N VAL A 75 -13.48 3.24 0.58
CA VAL A 75 -12.18 3.93 0.64
C VAL A 75 -12.21 5.25 -0.14
N VAL A 76 -12.78 5.24 -1.35
CA VAL A 76 -12.81 6.44 -2.19
C VAL A 76 -13.80 7.47 -1.66
N LYS A 77 -15.00 7.08 -1.22
CA LYS A 77 -15.99 8.00 -0.63
C LYS A 77 -15.43 8.68 0.62
N ASP A 78 -14.83 7.91 1.51
CA ASP A 78 -14.15 8.46 2.69
C ASP A 78 -13.03 9.45 2.31
N ARG A 79 -12.27 9.17 1.25
CA ARG A 79 -11.18 10.05 0.80
C ARG A 79 -11.67 11.33 0.12
N LEU A 80 -12.66 11.23 -0.76
CA LEU A 80 -13.08 12.32 -1.63
C LEU A 80 -14.22 13.16 -1.06
N GLU A 81 -15.17 12.53 -0.36
CA GLU A 81 -16.35 13.20 0.18
C GLU A 81 -16.12 13.65 1.63
N LYS A 82 -15.48 12.80 2.45
CA LYS A 82 -15.23 13.12 3.87
C LYS A 82 -13.86 13.77 4.13
N GLY A 83 -13.06 13.97 3.09
CA GLY A 83 -11.76 14.66 3.18
C GLY A 83 -10.69 13.93 4.00
N LEU A 84 -10.87 12.64 4.32
CA LEU A 84 -9.89 11.88 5.11
C LEU A 84 -8.53 11.83 4.40
N SER A 85 -7.43 11.81 5.16
CA SER A 85 -6.12 11.67 4.53
C SER A 85 -5.94 10.26 3.96
N VAL A 86 -4.98 10.08 3.05
CA VAL A 86 -4.66 8.74 2.52
C VAL A 86 -4.29 7.79 3.65
N ARG A 87 -3.58 8.27 4.68
CA ARG A 87 -3.19 7.45 5.83
C ARG A 87 -4.40 7.04 6.65
N ASP A 88 -5.34 7.95 6.90
CA ASP A 88 -6.53 7.64 7.71
C ASP A 88 -7.39 6.58 7.03
N VAL A 89 -7.59 6.71 5.73
CA VAL A 89 -8.34 5.73 4.94
C VAL A 89 -7.64 4.37 4.89
N MET A 90 -6.32 4.35 4.76
CA MET A 90 -5.53 3.12 4.83
C MET A 90 -5.74 2.39 6.16
N VAL A 91 -5.67 3.12 7.28
CA VAL A 91 -5.84 2.57 8.63
C VAL A 91 -7.28 2.11 8.84
N LYS A 92 -8.25 2.97 8.54
CA LYS A 92 -9.68 2.70 8.72
C LYS A 92 -10.16 1.45 7.96
N HIS A 93 -9.67 1.25 6.73
CA HIS A 93 -10.12 0.16 5.86
C HIS A 93 -9.15 -1.04 5.80
N GLY A 94 -8.08 -1.05 6.59
CA GLY A 94 -7.15 -2.18 6.58
C GLY A 94 -6.38 -2.34 5.25
N VAL A 95 -6.12 -1.24 4.55
CA VAL A 95 -5.45 -1.20 3.24
C VAL A 95 -4.00 -0.76 3.41
N PRO A 96 -3.02 -1.67 3.46
CA PRO A 96 -1.61 -1.33 3.71
C PRO A 96 -0.90 -0.66 2.51
N SER A 97 -1.59 -0.51 1.37
CA SER A 97 -1.03 -0.01 0.11
C SER A 97 -1.53 1.39 -0.21
N GLU A 98 -0.67 2.39 -0.08
CA GLU A 98 -0.97 3.77 -0.48
C GLU A 98 -1.27 3.87 -1.99
N SER A 99 -0.53 3.12 -2.81
CA SER A 99 -0.70 3.12 -4.27
C SER A 99 -2.08 2.61 -4.68
N SER A 100 -2.64 1.64 -3.93
CA SER A 100 -4.00 1.13 -4.17
C SER A 100 -5.03 2.24 -3.94
N VAL A 101 -4.96 2.93 -2.79
CA VAL A 101 -5.87 4.05 -2.48
C VAL A 101 -5.79 5.15 -3.52
N LYS A 102 -4.56 5.57 -3.90
CA LYS A 102 -4.36 6.60 -4.93
C LYS A 102 -4.92 6.18 -6.30
N THR A 103 -4.74 4.92 -6.67
CA THR A 103 -5.22 4.38 -7.94
C THR A 103 -6.75 4.39 -8.00
N TRP A 104 -7.42 3.91 -6.94
CA TRP A 104 -8.88 3.91 -6.88
C TRP A 104 -9.45 5.33 -6.89
N CYS A 105 -8.84 6.26 -6.16
CA CYS A 105 -9.26 7.67 -6.20
C CYS A 105 -9.12 8.28 -7.59
N ARG A 106 -8.07 7.91 -8.35
CA ARG A 106 -7.90 8.35 -9.73
C ARG A 106 -8.98 7.75 -10.63
N GLN A 107 -9.17 6.43 -10.57
CA GLN A 107 -10.19 5.72 -11.37
C GLN A 107 -11.59 6.29 -11.14
N PHE A 108 -11.96 6.55 -9.89
CA PHE A 108 -13.25 7.13 -9.56
C PHE A 108 -13.43 8.55 -10.10
N ARG A 109 -12.40 9.39 -10.07
CA ARG A 109 -12.49 10.74 -10.67
C ARG A 109 -12.65 10.68 -12.20
N GLU A 110 -12.07 9.68 -12.84
CA GLU A 110 -12.10 9.51 -14.30
C GLU A 110 -13.40 8.87 -14.80
N GLY A 111 -13.99 7.94 -14.04
CA GLY A 111 -15.13 7.15 -14.52
C GLY A 111 -16.14 6.72 -13.45
N GLY A 112 -16.14 7.38 -12.29
CA GLY A 112 -17.09 7.14 -11.20
C GLY A 112 -16.97 5.74 -10.60
N GLU A 113 -18.09 5.25 -10.05
CA GLU A 113 -18.16 3.94 -9.39
C GLU A 113 -17.81 2.79 -10.36
N ALA A 114 -18.28 2.84 -11.60
CA ALA A 114 -18.03 1.81 -12.60
C ALA A 114 -16.53 1.57 -12.90
N ALA A 115 -15.68 2.58 -12.69
CA ALA A 115 -14.24 2.48 -12.89
C ALA A 115 -13.50 1.70 -11.78
N LEU A 116 -14.15 1.43 -10.64
CA LEU A 116 -13.58 0.65 -9.52
C LEU A 116 -13.78 -0.86 -9.68
N VAL A 117 -14.68 -1.27 -10.56
CA VAL A 117 -14.87 -2.67 -10.92
C VAL A 117 -13.60 -3.16 -11.62
N ASP A 118 -13.05 -4.28 -11.15
CA ASP A 118 -11.89 -4.88 -11.81
C ASP A 118 -12.32 -5.32 -13.22
N LYS A 119 -11.84 -4.59 -14.24
CA LYS A 119 -11.98 -5.07 -15.62
C LYS A 119 -11.18 -6.37 -15.75
N PRO A 120 -11.75 -7.43 -16.34
CA PRO A 120 -10.99 -8.62 -16.68
C PRO A 120 -9.75 -8.17 -17.45
N ARG A 121 -8.56 -8.49 -16.95
CA ARG A 121 -7.32 -8.28 -17.72
C ARG A 121 -7.47 -9.12 -18.99
N GLY A 122 -7.64 -8.45 -20.13
CA GLY A 122 -7.84 -9.09 -21.42
C GLY A 122 -6.79 -10.17 -21.62
N ARG A 123 -7.23 -11.42 -21.74
CA ARG A 123 -6.43 -12.48 -22.36
C ARG A 123 -6.15 -11.97 -23.78
N LYS A 124 -4.89 -11.65 -24.10
CA LYS A 124 -4.54 -11.43 -25.51
C LYS A 124 -4.94 -12.71 -26.26
N PRO A 125 -5.75 -12.64 -27.34
CA PRO A 125 -5.98 -13.80 -28.19
C PRO A 125 -4.61 -14.29 -28.66
N LYS A 126 -4.38 -15.60 -28.57
CA LYS A 126 -3.22 -16.22 -29.21
C LYS A 126 -3.55 -16.23 -30.70
N GLN A 127 -2.90 -15.36 -31.49
CA GLN A 127 -2.81 -15.57 -32.93
C GLN A 127 -1.83 -16.70 -33.21
#